data_AF-A0A6A6CQC7-F1
#
_entry.id   AF-A0A6A6CQC7-F1
#
_cell.length_a   1.000
_cell.length_b   1.000
_cell.length_c   1.000
_cell.angle_alpha   90.00
_cell.angle_beta   90.00
_cell.angle_gamma   90.00
#
_symmetry.space_group_name_H-M   'P 1'
#
loop_
_entity.id
_entity.type
_entity.pdbx_description
1 polymer ?
#
loop_
_entity_poly.entity_id
_entity_poly.type
_entity_poly.pdbx_seq_one_letter_code
_entity_poly.pdbx_strand_id
1 'polypeptide(L)'
;MNAFGPLANKPLFMCFTAPYGYDAGDDAKTSSVTPAWRTALWHVIALDEWDPNEDQATIEAEFKKTHDIIQPLIKLTPGSGAYQNEADTFETDPIGAYWGQDNYNKLLSIKQKYDPSNVLTCWHCVGWNSADSRYSCYPDA
;
A
#
# COMPACT_ATOMS: atom_id res chain seq x y z
N MET A 1 -19.07 7.35 -26.04
CA MET A 1 -18.87 6.74 -24.71
C MET A 1 -17.62 5.88 -24.77
N ASN A 2 -16.44 6.48 -24.59
CA ASN A 2 -15.21 5.74 -24.30
C ASN A 2 -14.88 6.04 -22.84
N ALA A 3 -15.29 5.15 -21.95
CA ALA A 3 -15.06 5.30 -20.50
C ALA A 3 -13.61 4.98 -20.09
N PHE A 4 -12.73 4.72 -21.06
CA PHE A 4 -11.33 4.40 -20.84
C PHE A 4 -10.52 5.33 -21.74
N GLY A 5 -9.98 6.39 -21.13
CA GLY A 5 -8.99 7.28 -21.74
C GLY A 5 -7.64 6.55 -21.96
N PRO A 6 -6.53 7.27 -22.16
CA PRO A 6 -5.22 6.73 -22.59
C PRO A 6 -4.53 5.76 -21.61
N LEU A 7 -5.21 5.29 -20.57
CA LEU A 7 -4.76 4.28 -19.60
C LEU A 7 -4.83 2.83 -20.15
N ALA A 8 -5.15 2.65 -21.43
CA ALA A 8 -5.69 1.41 -21.96
C ALA A 8 -4.75 0.18 -22.05
N ASN A 9 -3.46 0.26 -21.72
CA ASN A 9 -2.50 -0.81 -22.05
C ASN A 9 -1.48 -1.19 -20.94
N LYS A 10 -1.73 -0.90 -19.66
CA LYS A 10 -0.82 -1.35 -18.58
C LYS A 10 -1.25 -2.71 -18.02
N PRO A 11 -0.33 -3.69 -17.88
CA PRO A 11 -0.67 -5.00 -17.38
C PRO A 11 -1.06 -4.91 -15.90
N LEU A 12 -2.25 -5.41 -15.57
CA LEU A 12 -2.60 -5.73 -14.20
C LEU A 12 -2.14 -7.16 -13.93
N PHE A 13 -1.29 -7.32 -12.91
CA PHE A 13 -0.91 -8.64 -12.43
C PHE A 13 -1.92 -9.06 -11.37
N MET A 14 -2.56 -10.21 -11.59
CA MET A 14 -3.58 -10.74 -10.68
C MET A 14 -3.09 -12.09 -10.16
N CYS A 15 -2.80 -12.14 -8.86
CA CYS A 15 -2.44 -13.35 -8.16
C CYS A 15 -3.63 -13.85 -7.35
N PHE A 16 -3.92 -15.14 -7.43
CA PHE A 16 -4.83 -15.77 -6.47
C PHE A 16 -4.18 -15.74 -5.10
N THR A 17 -4.91 -15.25 -4.11
CA THR A 17 -4.45 -15.33 -2.72
C THR A 17 -4.79 -16.73 -2.20
N ALA A 18 -3.84 -17.37 -1.50
CA ALA A 18 -4.04 -18.66 -0.85
C ALA A 18 -5.07 -18.72 0.32
N PRO A 19 -5.47 -17.64 1.03
CA PRO A 19 -6.21 -17.73 2.28
C PRO A 19 -7.66 -18.19 2.15
N TYR A 20 -8.29 -18.18 0.96
CA TYR A 20 -9.58 -18.89 0.81
C TYR A 20 -9.46 -20.38 1.15
N GLY A 21 -8.27 -20.98 0.94
CA GLY A 21 -7.99 -22.39 1.22
C GLY A 21 -7.27 -22.66 2.55
N TYR A 22 -6.97 -21.65 3.37
CA TYR A 22 -6.19 -21.82 4.62
C TYR A 22 -6.93 -21.22 5.82
N ASP A 23 -7.46 -22.11 6.68
CA ASP A 23 -8.00 -21.70 7.98
C ASP A 23 -6.84 -21.45 8.95
N ALA A 24 -6.58 -20.18 9.22
CA ALA A 24 -5.52 -19.76 10.13
C ALA A 24 -5.88 -19.93 11.61
N GLY A 25 -7.11 -20.33 11.97
CA GLY A 25 -7.52 -20.57 13.35
C GLY A 25 -7.10 -19.45 14.32
N ASP A 26 -6.50 -19.82 15.44
CA ASP A 26 -5.98 -18.85 16.43
C ASP A 26 -4.69 -18.13 15.99
N ASP A 27 -3.94 -18.68 15.02
CA ASP A 27 -2.75 -18.01 14.45
C ASP A 27 -3.14 -16.75 13.68
N ALA A 28 -4.38 -16.68 13.19
CA ALA A 28 -4.92 -15.46 12.59
C ALA A 28 -4.85 -14.25 13.54
N LYS A 29 -4.89 -14.50 14.87
CA LYS A 29 -4.91 -13.48 15.92
C LYS A 29 -3.51 -13.11 16.44
N THR A 30 -2.48 -13.89 16.09
CA THR A 30 -1.10 -13.68 16.56
C THR A 30 -0.23 -12.98 15.52
N SER A 31 -0.66 -12.96 14.26
CA SER A 31 0.02 -12.28 13.16
C SER A 31 -0.38 -10.81 13.03
N SER A 32 0.57 -9.96 12.63
CA SER A 32 0.35 -8.54 12.32
C SER A 32 -0.07 -8.27 10.87
N VAL A 33 -0.24 -9.30 10.05
CA VAL A 33 -0.71 -9.19 8.67
C VAL A 33 -2.10 -8.55 8.66
N THR A 34 -2.36 -7.60 7.77
CA THR A 34 -3.66 -6.93 7.66
C THR A 34 -4.80 -7.94 7.56
N PRO A 35 -5.92 -7.75 8.31
CA PRO A 35 -7.08 -8.62 8.24
C PRO A 35 -7.66 -8.79 6.82
N ALA A 36 -7.44 -7.82 5.93
CA ALA A 36 -7.89 -7.87 4.53
C ALA A 36 -7.40 -9.13 3.81
N TRP A 37 -6.20 -9.62 4.14
CA TRP A 37 -5.69 -10.87 3.57
C TRP A 37 -6.58 -12.08 3.88
N ARG A 38 -7.36 -12.08 4.97
CA ARG A 38 -8.18 -13.25 5.36
C ARG A 38 -9.40 -13.45 4.48
N THR A 39 -9.84 -12.40 3.79
CA THR A 39 -11.05 -12.41 2.96
C THR A 39 -10.79 -12.05 1.50
N ALA A 40 -9.60 -11.50 1.18
CA ALA A 40 -9.19 -11.24 -0.18
C ALA A 40 -9.13 -12.54 -1.00
N LEU A 41 -9.70 -12.52 -2.19
CA LEU A 41 -9.61 -13.59 -3.19
C LEU A 41 -8.44 -13.36 -4.17
N TRP A 42 -8.07 -12.09 -4.35
CA TRP A 42 -7.12 -11.64 -5.35
C TRP A 42 -6.18 -10.62 -4.74
N HIS A 43 -4.90 -10.71 -5.11
CA HIS A 43 -3.91 -9.66 -4.94
C HIS A 43 -3.65 -9.10 -6.33
N VAL A 44 -3.94 -7.80 -6.51
CA VAL A 44 -3.87 -7.14 -7.82
C VAL A 44 -2.84 -6.04 -7.76
N ILE A 45 -1.91 -6.06 -8.71
CA ILE A 45 -0.80 -5.10 -8.81
C ILE A 45 -0.94 -4.36 -10.12
N ALA A 46 -0.98 -3.03 -10.05
CA ALA A 46 -0.73 -2.15 -11.18
C ALA A 46 0.74 -1.73 -11.14
N LEU A 47 1.46 -1.95 -12.24
CA LEU A 47 2.88 -1.67 -12.32
C LEU A 47 3.16 -0.82 -13.56
N ASP A 48 3.96 0.21 -13.37
CA ASP A 48 4.59 0.96 -14.44
C ASP A 48 6.10 1.05 -14.23
N GLU A 49 6.83 1.24 -15.31
CA GLU A 49 8.29 1.30 -15.35
C GLU A 49 8.70 2.62 -16.01
N TRP A 50 9.81 3.19 -15.55
CA TRP A 50 10.43 4.37 -16.14
C TRP A 50 11.92 4.12 -16.38
N ASP A 51 12.53 4.86 -17.32
CA ASP A 51 13.98 4.86 -17.49
C ASP A 51 14.61 5.68 -16.35
N PRO A 52 15.61 5.15 -15.61
CA PRO A 52 16.23 5.85 -14.50
C PRO A 52 16.97 7.15 -14.90
N ASN A 53 17.14 7.41 -16.19
CA ASN A 53 17.71 8.66 -16.72
C ASN A 53 16.64 9.70 -17.13
N GLU A 54 15.35 9.40 -16.97
CA GLU A 54 14.28 10.37 -17.21
C GLU A 54 14.35 11.57 -16.27
N ASP A 55 13.72 12.67 -16.66
CA ASP A 55 13.62 13.83 -15.79
C ASP A 55 12.62 13.61 -14.63
N GLN A 56 12.76 14.41 -13.58
CA GLN A 56 11.91 14.31 -12.39
C GLN A 56 10.42 14.43 -12.72
N ALA A 57 10.04 15.33 -13.64
CA ALA A 57 8.65 15.55 -14.00
C ALA A 57 8.02 14.32 -14.65
N THR A 58 8.80 13.59 -15.46
CA THR A 58 8.39 12.34 -16.09
C THR A 58 8.23 11.24 -15.05
N ILE A 59 9.17 11.11 -14.12
CA ILE A 59 9.07 10.14 -13.01
C ILE A 59 7.82 10.43 -12.17
N GLU A 60 7.59 11.68 -11.76
CA GLU A 60 6.40 12.10 -11.00
C GLU A 60 5.10 11.79 -11.74
N ALA A 61 5.06 11.99 -13.07
CA ALA A 61 3.91 11.64 -13.89
C ALA A 61 3.63 10.12 -13.88
N GLU A 62 4.66 9.28 -13.85
CA GLU A 62 4.51 7.82 -13.77
C GLU A 62 4.00 7.36 -12.39
N PHE A 63 4.42 8.00 -11.28
CA PHE A 63 3.81 7.78 -9.95
C PHE A 63 2.31 8.09 -9.98
N LYS A 64 1.96 9.29 -10.47
CA LYS A 64 0.56 9.74 -10.51
C LYS A 64 -0.31 8.86 -11.41
N LYS A 65 0.22 8.45 -12.55
CA LYS A 65 -0.47 7.55 -13.47
C LYS A 65 -0.71 6.18 -12.85
N THR A 66 0.28 5.61 -12.16
CA THR A 66 0.13 4.32 -11.46
C THR A 66 -0.94 4.41 -10.36
N HIS A 67 -0.91 5.49 -9.57
CA HIS A 67 -1.95 5.81 -8.60
C HIS A 67 -3.34 5.86 -9.25
N ASP A 68 -3.49 6.62 -10.34
CA ASP A 68 -4.77 6.81 -11.05
C ASP A 68 -5.32 5.49 -11.62
N ILE A 69 -4.45 4.57 -12.09
CA ILE A 69 -4.84 3.28 -12.67
C ILE A 69 -5.50 2.37 -11.63
N ILE A 70 -5.01 2.35 -10.38
CA ILE A 70 -5.52 1.43 -9.35
C ILE A 70 -6.76 1.97 -8.64
N GLN A 71 -7.01 3.29 -8.66
CA GLN A 71 -8.13 3.93 -7.95
C GLN A 71 -9.52 3.32 -8.23
N PRO A 72 -9.89 2.93 -9.47
CA PRO A 72 -11.18 2.28 -9.71
C PRO A 72 -11.33 0.97 -8.94
N LEU A 73 -10.26 0.18 -8.78
CA LEU A 73 -10.29 -1.06 -8.02
C LEU A 73 -10.48 -0.79 -6.54
N ILE A 74 -9.72 0.15 -5.97
CA ILE A 74 -9.85 0.56 -4.55
C ILE A 74 -11.29 0.97 -4.23
N LYS A 75 -11.92 1.75 -5.11
CA LYS A 75 -13.32 2.18 -4.97
C LYS A 75 -14.32 1.01 -5.01
N LEU A 76 -14.00 -0.07 -5.71
CA LEU A 76 -14.86 -1.26 -5.84
C LEU A 76 -14.63 -2.27 -4.70
N THR A 77 -13.55 -2.15 -3.93
CA THR A 77 -13.17 -3.09 -2.88
C THR A 77 -13.09 -2.42 -1.50
N PRO A 78 -14.17 -1.79 -1.00
CA PRO A 78 -14.18 -1.21 0.33
C PRO A 78 -13.91 -2.28 1.40
N GLY A 79 -13.08 -1.95 2.39
CA GLY A 79 -12.66 -2.88 3.45
C GLY A 79 -11.59 -3.90 3.02
N SER A 80 -11.06 -3.79 1.79
CA SER A 80 -9.82 -4.46 1.40
C SER A 80 -8.61 -3.79 2.06
N GLY A 81 -7.41 -4.21 1.67
CA GLY A 81 -6.15 -3.62 2.08
C GLY A 81 -5.13 -3.71 0.95
N ALA A 82 -3.90 -3.36 1.28
CA ALA A 82 -2.78 -3.37 0.34
C ALA A 82 -1.57 -4.08 0.95
N TYR A 83 -0.77 -4.70 0.09
CA TYR A 83 0.48 -5.31 0.49
C TYR A 83 1.56 -4.23 0.52
N GLN A 84 1.99 -3.82 1.72
CA GLN A 84 2.92 -2.70 1.91
C GLN A 84 4.21 -2.80 1.06
N ASN A 85 4.71 -4.00 0.79
CA ASN A 85 5.95 -4.19 0.03
C ASN A 85 5.82 -3.87 -1.47
N GLU A 86 4.59 -3.71 -1.97
CA GLU A 86 4.27 -3.45 -3.38
C GLU A 86 3.22 -2.32 -3.48
N ALA A 87 3.21 -1.41 -2.52
CA ALA A 87 2.12 -0.46 -2.35
C ALA A 87 2.39 0.91 -2.97
N ASP A 88 1.30 1.63 -3.18
CA ASP A 88 1.28 2.99 -3.71
C ASP A 88 1.94 3.98 -2.74
N THR A 89 2.78 4.84 -3.30
CA THR A 89 3.42 5.93 -2.56
C THR A 89 2.40 6.99 -2.14
N PHE A 90 1.29 7.11 -2.88
CA PHE A 90 0.19 8.05 -2.63
C PHE A 90 -0.97 7.44 -1.86
N GLU A 91 -0.78 6.28 -1.21
CA GLU A 91 -1.80 5.71 -0.32
C GLU A 91 -2.24 6.73 0.75
N THR A 92 -3.53 7.01 0.80
CA THR A 92 -4.12 8.04 1.67
C THR A 92 -4.48 7.50 3.06
N ASP A 93 -4.67 6.18 3.19
CA ASP A 93 -4.90 5.49 4.46
C ASP A 93 -3.93 4.31 4.64
N PRO A 94 -2.62 4.57 4.84
CA PRO A 94 -1.63 3.50 5.00
C PRO A 94 -1.86 2.67 6.28
N ILE A 95 -2.51 3.25 7.30
CA ILE A 95 -2.83 2.55 8.54
C ILE A 95 -3.88 1.47 8.26
N GLY A 96 -5.00 1.85 7.65
CA GLY A 96 -6.07 0.93 7.28
C GLY A 96 -5.60 -0.09 6.24
N ALA A 97 -4.92 0.37 5.19
CA ALA A 97 -4.52 -0.46 4.06
C ALA A 97 -3.50 -1.56 4.45
N TYR A 98 -2.44 -1.21 5.20
CA TYR A 98 -1.31 -2.12 5.42
C TYR A 98 -1.44 -2.96 6.68
N TRP A 99 -2.09 -2.43 7.71
CA TRP A 99 -2.11 -3.04 9.04
C TRP A 99 -3.53 -3.33 9.52
N GLY A 100 -4.47 -2.43 9.24
CA GLY A 100 -5.73 -2.33 9.97
C GLY A 100 -5.51 -1.71 11.35
N GLN A 101 -6.54 -1.03 11.88
CA GLN A 101 -6.40 -0.17 13.05
C GLN A 101 -5.91 -0.91 14.31
N ASP A 102 -6.46 -2.09 14.60
CA ASP A 102 -6.14 -2.84 15.83
C ASP A 102 -4.70 -3.38 15.82
N ASN A 103 -4.25 -3.88 14.68
CA ASN A 103 -2.86 -4.31 14.51
C ASN A 103 -1.92 -3.11 14.59
N TYR A 104 -2.27 -2.00 13.93
CA TYR A 104 -1.46 -0.78 13.97
C TYR A 104 -1.27 -0.27 15.41
N ASN A 105 -2.33 -0.21 16.21
CA ASN A 105 -2.24 0.24 17.60
C ASN A 105 -1.27 -0.63 18.43
N LYS A 106 -1.35 -1.96 18.27
CA LYS A 106 -0.41 -2.89 18.92
C LYS A 106 1.01 -2.69 18.42
N LEU A 107 1.21 -2.64 17.10
CA LEU A 107 2.53 -2.41 16.50
C LEU A 107 3.13 -1.07 16.93
N LEU A 108 2.34 -0.01 17.02
CA LEU A 108 2.78 1.30 17.48
C LEU A 108 3.25 1.26 18.93
N SER A 109 2.53 0.55 19.81
CA SER A 109 2.98 0.36 21.20
C SER A 109 4.31 -0.41 21.29
N ILE A 110 4.51 -1.41 20.43
CA ILE A 110 5.76 -2.17 20.34
C ILE A 110 6.88 -1.27 19.83
N LYS A 111 6.61 -0.49 18.77
CA LYS A 111 7.53 0.48 18.21
C LYS A 111 7.99 1.50 19.26
N GLN A 112 7.06 2.07 20.03
CA GLN A 112 7.38 3.01 21.10
C GLN A 112 8.19 2.37 22.24
N LYS A 113 7.96 1.08 22.53
CA LYS A 113 8.73 0.35 23.54
C LYS A 113 10.19 0.14 23.13
N TYR A 114 10.44 -0.23 21.87
CA TYR A 114 11.77 -0.64 21.41
C TYR A 114 12.53 0.45 20.63
N ASP A 115 11.84 1.42 20.04
CA ASP A 115 12.39 2.58 19.34
C ASP A 115 11.60 3.86 19.69
N PRO A 116 11.68 4.32 20.96
CA PRO A 116 10.94 5.48 21.44
C PRO A 116 11.32 6.80 20.73
N SER A 117 12.54 6.87 20.18
CA SER A 117 13.01 8.04 19.42
C SER A 117 12.70 7.96 17.93
N ASN A 118 12.01 6.91 17.48
CA ASN A 118 11.64 6.68 16.09
C ASN A 118 12.82 6.80 15.11
N VAL A 119 13.97 6.27 15.51
CA VAL A 119 15.20 6.28 14.70
C VAL A 119 15.00 5.44 13.45
N LEU A 120 14.37 4.28 13.59
CA LEU A 120 14.11 3.32 12.50
C LEU A 120 12.77 3.63 11.82
N THR A 121 12.64 4.80 11.21
CA THR A 121 11.41 5.20 10.51
C THR A 121 11.52 5.01 8.99
N CYS A 122 10.38 4.92 8.31
CA CYS A 122 10.27 4.86 6.86
C CYS A 122 8.90 5.38 6.39
N TRP A 123 8.79 5.68 5.10
CA TRP A 123 7.55 6.15 4.49
C TRP A 123 6.42 5.15 4.73
N HIS A 124 5.29 5.63 5.27
CA HIS A 124 4.11 4.84 5.60
C HIS A 124 4.32 3.67 6.60
N CYS A 125 5.46 3.62 7.28
CA CYS A 125 5.73 2.60 8.29
C CYS A 125 5.01 2.87 9.61
N VAL A 126 5.05 1.90 10.54
CA VAL A 126 4.52 2.08 11.90
C VAL A 126 5.23 3.23 12.60
N GLY A 127 4.45 4.23 13.03
CA GLY A 127 4.99 5.46 13.63
C GLY A 127 5.52 6.48 12.61
N TRP A 128 5.15 6.33 11.33
CA TRP A 128 5.40 7.34 10.30
C TRP A 128 4.72 8.67 10.63
N ASN A 129 5.41 9.76 10.30
CA ASN A 129 4.92 11.13 10.42
C ASN A 129 5.09 11.80 9.06
N SER A 130 3.98 12.15 8.41
CA SER A 130 3.98 12.79 7.09
C SER A 130 4.66 14.17 7.08
N ALA A 131 4.75 14.84 8.23
CA ALA A 131 5.42 16.13 8.36
C ALA A 131 6.95 16.03 8.58
N ASP A 132 7.51 14.82 8.58
CA ASP A 132 8.95 14.65 8.78
C ASP A 132 9.74 15.04 7.53
N SER A 133 10.65 16.00 7.67
CA SER A 133 11.48 16.52 6.59
C SER A 133 12.31 15.47 5.84
N ARG A 134 12.58 14.31 6.45
CA ARG A 134 13.29 13.20 5.79
C ARG A 134 12.56 12.67 4.57
N TYR A 135 11.26 12.96 4.44
CA TYR A 135 10.43 12.48 3.36
C TYR A 135 10.17 13.50 2.26
N SER A 136 10.87 14.64 2.26
CA SER A 136 10.69 15.70 1.26
C SER A 136 11.05 15.29 -0.19
N CYS A 137 11.65 14.12 -0.39
CA CYS A 137 11.99 13.60 -1.71
C CYS A 137 10.87 12.75 -2.33
N TYR A 138 9.83 12.40 -1.56
CA TYR A 138 8.66 11.75 -2.12
C TYR A 138 7.84 12.77 -2.91
N PRO A 139 7.27 12.39 -4.07
CA PRO A 139 6.45 13.30 -4.84
C PRO A 139 5.15 13.64 -4.09
N ASP A 140 4.57 14.78 -4.41
CA ASP A 140 3.24 15.15 -3.95
C ASP A 140 2.17 14.44 -4.81
N ALA A 141 1.10 13.96 -4.15
CA ALA A 141 -0.02 13.26 -4.80
C ALA A 141 -0.95 14.18 -5.62
#